data_AF-A0A0B3APX7-F1
#
_entry.id   AF-A0A0B3APX7-F1
#
_cell.length_a   1.000
_cell.length_b   1.000
_cell.length_c   1.000
_cell.angle_alpha   90.00
_cell.angle_beta   90.00
_cell.angle_gamma   90.00
#
_symmetry.space_group_name_H-M   'P 1'
#
loop_
_entity.id
_entity.type
_entity.pdbx_description
1 polymer ?
#
loop_
_entity_poly.entity_id
_entity_poly.type
_entity_poly.pdbx_seq_one_letter_code
_entity_poly.pdbx_strand_id
1 'polypeptide(L)'
;MAENGPSAAEMEYAYASMVKEGGAGAAIDAVKGDYGRKRAVKEGCHQIMHAIGRAAVWDGKSNLSAAFADGDSFCWSGYYHGVMEGLLYEMGSTGLGSITTVCSGIGAVENYSFNYYNCVHGLGHGVMYVNGNELFISLEACRALGGWWERESCYGGVFMENIISTGKYHQTDYLKEDDLLYPCDAVDAEYKYACYLMQASWMLRGTGGDFGKVFALCRGIEPEFRTTCFQSLGREASGYNYGHPSWAKRLCLLGKKGEEQEYCIIGAAMDMVSYYHSTDEAMEFCALFRGNISEECGKVVGFYATYGS
;
A
#
# COMPACT_ATOMS: atom_id res chain seq x y z
N MET A 1 -16.92 -9.49 31.13
CA MET A 1 -16.94 -10.06 29.77
C MET A 1 -16.92 -8.88 28.84
N ALA A 2 -15.76 -8.54 28.27
CA ALA A 2 -15.72 -7.49 27.25
C ALA A 2 -16.42 -8.06 26.02
N GLU A 3 -17.45 -7.37 25.52
CA GLU A 3 -18.00 -7.68 24.21
C GLU A 3 -16.86 -7.58 23.21
N ASN A 4 -16.51 -8.71 22.59
CA ASN A 4 -15.59 -8.69 21.45
C ASN A 4 -16.27 -7.81 20.40
N GLY A 5 -15.65 -6.67 20.10
CA GLY A 5 -16.14 -5.79 19.04
C GLY A 5 -16.25 -6.53 17.71
N PRO A 6 -16.93 -5.94 16.71
CA PRO A 6 -17.10 -6.57 15.40
C PRO A 6 -15.74 -6.96 14.82
N SER A 7 -15.67 -8.15 14.23
CA SER A 7 -14.52 -8.62 13.46
C SER A 7 -14.27 -7.74 12.24
N ALA A 8 -13.07 -7.81 11.67
CA ALA A 8 -12.70 -7.07 10.45
C ALA A 8 -13.71 -7.31 9.31
N ALA A 9 -14.08 -8.57 9.08
CA ALA A 9 -15.05 -8.96 8.06
C ALA A 9 -16.46 -8.38 8.30
N GLU A 10 -16.91 -8.31 9.56
CA GLU A 10 -18.21 -7.71 9.89
C GLU A 10 -18.22 -6.20 9.63
N MET A 11 -17.10 -5.52 9.87
CA MET A 11 -16.97 -4.10 9.54
C MET A 11 -16.94 -3.86 8.04
N GLU A 12 -16.12 -4.61 7.29
CA GLU A 12 -16.07 -4.53 5.82
C GLU A 12 -17.48 -4.71 5.22
N TYR A 13 -18.21 -5.73 5.65
CA TYR A 13 -19.58 -5.96 5.21
C TYR A 13 -20.52 -4.81 5.58
N ALA A 14 -20.44 -4.29 6.81
CA ALA A 14 -21.29 -3.20 7.27
C ALA A 14 -21.13 -1.94 6.42
N TYR A 15 -19.90 -1.49 6.17
CA TYR A 15 -19.66 -0.28 5.35
C TYR A 15 -19.93 -0.53 3.87
N ALA A 16 -19.59 -1.72 3.33
CA ALA A 16 -19.92 -2.08 1.95
C ALA A 16 -21.44 -2.08 1.70
N SER A 17 -22.25 -2.48 2.69
CA SER A 17 -23.71 -2.49 2.56
C SER A 17 -24.33 -1.10 2.42
N MET A 18 -23.68 -0.06 2.97
CA MET A 18 -24.12 1.33 2.87
C MET A 18 -24.06 1.85 1.43
N VAL A 19 -23.22 1.26 0.57
CA VAL A 19 -23.09 1.65 -0.83
C VAL A 19 -24.42 1.51 -1.57
N LYS A 20 -25.20 0.45 -1.29
CA LYS A 20 -26.50 0.22 -1.92
C LYS A 20 -27.56 1.25 -1.54
N GLU A 21 -27.43 1.85 -0.36
CA GLU A 21 -28.44 2.77 0.20
C GLU A 21 -28.13 4.23 -0.12
N GLY A 22 -26.84 4.62 -0.10
CA GLY A 22 -26.41 6.02 -0.22
C GLY A 22 -25.24 6.25 -1.17
N GLY A 23 -24.76 5.22 -1.87
CA GLY A 23 -23.58 5.29 -2.73
C GLY A 23 -22.25 5.27 -1.97
N ALA A 24 -21.14 5.21 -2.72
CA ALA A 24 -19.79 5.13 -2.19
C ALA A 24 -19.43 6.31 -1.26
N GLY A 25 -19.77 7.54 -1.66
CA GLY A 25 -19.46 8.75 -0.87
C GLY A 25 -20.05 8.70 0.54
N ALA A 26 -21.30 8.24 0.70
CA ALA A 26 -21.93 8.11 2.01
C ALA A 26 -21.22 7.07 2.91
N ALA A 27 -20.78 5.95 2.33
CA ALA A 27 -20.02 4.94 3.04
C ALA A 27 -18.64 5.46 3.48
N ILE A 28 -17.94 6.20 2.60
CA ILE A 28 -16.65 6.83 2.89
C ILE A 28 -16.78 7.85 4.02
N ASP A 29 -17.80 8.70 3.98
CA ASP A 29 -18.06 9.70 5.03
C ASP A 29 -18.35 9.03 6.38
N ALA A 30 -19.03 7.89 6.38
CA ALA A 30 -19.25 7.10 7.59
C ALA A 30 -17.93 6.57 8.18
N VAL A 31 -17.02 6.06 7.34
CA VAL A 31 -15.68 5.62 7.76
C VAL A 31 -14.88 6.79 8.35
N LYS A 32 -14.85 7.94 7.68
CA LYS A 32 -14.17 9.16 8.17
C LYS A 32 -14.73 9.61 9.52
N GLY A 33 -16.06 9.59 9.68
CA GLY A 33 -16.71 9.91 10.94
C GLY A 33 -16.27 8.99 12.07
N ASP A 34 -16.14 7.70 11.81
CA ASP A 34 -15.79 6.70 12.81
C ASP A 34 -14.29 6.55 13.08
N TYR A 35 -13.42 7.04 12.18
CA TYR A 35 -11.97 6.86 12.23
C TYR A 35 -11.33 7.26 13.57
N GLY A 36 -11.75 8.41 14.13
CA GLY A 36 -11.24 8.90 15.43
C GLY A 36 -11.89 8.25 16.65
N ARG A 37 -12.97 7.49 16.47
CA ARG A 37 -13.82 6.98 17.56
C ARG A 37 -13.72 5.46 17.73
N LYS A 38 -13.55 4.74 16.63
CA LYS A 38 -13.55 3.27 16.60
C LYS A 38 -12.16 2.77 16.22
N ARG A 39 -11.45 2.20 17.21
CA ARG A 39 -10.11 1.63 17.02
C ARG A 39 -10.07 0.63 15.84
N ALA A 40 -11.06 -0.25 15.76
CA ALA A 40 -11.15 -1.27 14.73
C ALA A 40 -11.30 -0.67 13.31
N VAL A 41 -12.03 0.45 13.17
CA VAL A 41 -12.12 1.19 11.89
C VAL A 41 -10.78 1.82 11.55
N LYS A 42 -10.08 2.40 12.54
CA LYS A 42 -8.76 2.99 12.33
C LYS A 42 -7.72 1.96 11.88
N GLU A 43 -7.70 0.79 12.52
CA GLU A 43 -6.79 -0.31 12.20
C GLU A 43 -7.13 -1.00 10.88
N GLY A 44 -8.42 -1.17 10.57
CA GLY A 44 -8.89 -1.82 9.34
C GLY A 44 -9.19 -0.87 8.18
N CYS A 45 -8.85 0.42 8.30
CA CYS A 45 -9.43 1.44 7.44
C CYS A 45 -9.19 1.20 5.95
N HIS A 46 -7.97 0.80 5.58
CA HIS A 46 -7.63 0.49 4.19
C HIS A 46 -8.47 -0.66 3.63
N GLN A 47 -8.58 -1.77 4.37
CA GLN A 47 -9.36 -2.95 3.97
C GLN A 47 -10.87 -2.65 3.90
N ILE A 48 -11.39 -1.85 4.82
CA ILE A 48 -12.78 -1.36 4.77
C ILE A 48 -13.01 -0.55 3.50
N MET A 49 -12.07 0.31 3.12
CA MET A 49 -12.18 1.10 1.89
C MET A 49 -12.13 0.21 0.64
N HIS A 50 -11.35 -0.88 0.62
CA HIS A 50 -11.42 -1.87 -0.47
C HIS A 50 -12.84 -2.45 -0.61
N ALA A 51 -13.46 -2.84 0.51
CA ALA A 51 -14.81 -3.38 0.51
C ALA A 51 -15.85 -2.40 -0.04
N ILE A 52 -15.74 -1.11 0.27
CA ILE A 52 -16.58 -0.05 -0.29
C ILE A 52 -16.34 0.08 -1.81
N GLY A 53 -15.08 0.07 -2.26
CA GLY A 53 -14.72 0.16 -3.68
C GLY A 53 -15.28 -1.00 -4.50
N ARG A 54 -15.14 -2.24 -4.01
CA ARG A 54 -15.72 -3.43 -4.65
C ARG A 54 -17.24 -3.32 -4.75
N ALA A 55 -17.89 -2.91 -3.66
CA ALA A 55 -19.34 -2.73 -3.63
C ALA A 55 -19.81 -1.64 -4.60
N ALA A 56 -19.05 -0.56 -4.79
CA ALA A 56 -19.36 0.50 -5.75
C ALA A 56 -19.41 -0.01 -7.19
N VAL A 57 -18.51 -0.92 -7.57
CA VAL A 57 -18.53 -1.57 -8.89
C VAL A 57 -19.76 -2.46 -9.03
N TRP A 58 -19.99 -3.36 -8.07
CA TRP A 58 -21.07 -4.34 -8.12
C TRP A 58 -22.49 -3.74 -8.01
N ASP A 59 -22.62 -2.51 -7.54
CA ASP A 59 -23.89 -1.75 -7.53
C ASP A 59 -24.25 -1.15 -8.91
N GLY A 60 -23.46 -1.44 -9.95
CA GLY A 60 -23.78 -1.06 -11.34
C GLY A 60 -22.86 0.01 -11.93
N LYS A 61 -21.71 0.30 -11.29
CA LYS A 61 -20.67 1.18 -11.83
C LYS A 61 -19.48 0.39 -12.36
N SER A 62 -19.67 -0.40 -13.41
CA SER A 62 -18.57 -1.06 -14.13
C SER A 62 -17.70 -0.09 -14.96
N ASN A 63 -18.02 1.20 -14.96
CA ASN A 63 -17.18 2.25 -15.55
C ASN A 63 -16.13 2.75 -14.56
N LEU A 64 -14.87 2.39 -14.81
CA LEU A 64 -13.71 2.75 -13.99
C LEU A 64 -13.59 4.26 -13.73
N SER A 65 -13.70 5.10 -14.77
CA SER A 65 -13.56 6.55 -14.62
C SER A 65 -14.68 7.14 -13.77
N ALA A 66 -15.90 6.63 -13.88
CA ALA A 66 -17.02 7.06 -13.04
C ALA A 66 -16.82 6.61 -11.58
N ALA A 67 -16.37 5.38 -11.36
CA ALA A 67 -16.10 4.87 -10.02
C ALA A 67 -14.97 5.66 -9.32
N PHE A 68 -13.92 6.04 -10.05
CA PHE A 68 -12.83 6.88 -9.51
C PHE A 68 -13.27 8.31 -9.23
N ALA A 69 -14.16 8.90 -10.03
CA ALA A 69 -14.67 10.25 -9.80
C ALA A 69 -15.44 10.39 -8.47
N ASP A 70 -16.06 9.31 -8.00
CA ASP A 70 -16.82 9.28 -6.74
C ASP A 70 -15.97 8.82 -5.53
N GLY A 71 -14.67 8.61 -5.74
CA GLY A 71 -13.76 8.07 -4.74
C GLY A 71 -13.07 9.11 -3.87
N ASP A 72 -12.35 8.62 -2.87
CA ASP A 72 -11.56 9.43 -1.95
C ASP A 72 -10.28 8.68 -1.57
N SER A 73 -9.17 9.41 -1.45
CA SER A 73 -7.85 8.85 -1.13
C SER A 73 -7.64 8.54 0.36
N PHE A 74 -8.63 8.81 1.21
CA PHE A 74 -8.60 8.49 2.62
C PHE A 74 -8.28 7.01 2.88
N CYS A 75 -7.47 6.77 3.91
CA CYS A 75 -6.96 5.45 4.26
C CYS A 75 -6.22 4.77 3.11
N TRP A 76 -5.19 5.48 2.61
CA TRP A 76 -4.23 4.95 1.64
C TRP A 76 -4.90 4.55 0.33
N SER A 77 -5.86 5.34 -0.15
CA SER A 77 -6.53 5.09 -1.44
C SER A 77 -7.21 3.74 -1.56
N GLY A 78 -7.53 3.08 -0.43
CA GLY A 78 -8.08 1.73 -0.45
C GLY A 78 -9.37 1.60 -1.26
N TYR A 79 -10.15 2.69 -1.40
CA TYR A 79 -11.33 2.70 -2.25
C TYR A 79 -10.98 2.44 -3.73
N TYR A 80 -9.96 3.12 -4.25
CA TYR A 80 -9.53 2.97 -5.64
C TYR A 80 -9.00 1.56 -5.92
N HIS A 81 -8.26 0.98 -4.97
CA HIS A 81 -7.81 -0.42 -5.06
C HIS A 81 -9.00 -1.38 -5.07
N GLY A 82 -9.98 -1.18 -4.18
CA GLY A 82 -11.23 -1.96 -4.17
C GLY A 82 -12.04 -1.87 -5.46
N VAL A 83 -12.08 -0.69 -6.09
CA VAL A 83 -12.69 -0.53 -7.42
C VAL A 83 -11.97 -1.41 -8.44
N MET A 84 -10.64 -1.44 -8.43
CA MET A 84 -9.86 -2.30 -9.32
C MET A 84 -10.11 -3.79 -9.06
N GLU A 85 -10.16 -4.21 -7.80
CA GLU A 85 -10.51 -5.59 -7.43
C GLU A 85 -11.90 -5.99 -7.93
N GLY A 86 -12.91 -5.12 -7.73
CA GLY A 86 -14.28 -5.37 -8.17
C GLY A 86 -14.38 -5.47 -9.68
N LEU A 87 -13.71 -4.57 -10.41
CA LEU A 87 -13.68 -4.54 -11.87
C LEU A 87 -13.02 -5.80 -12.44
N LEU A 88 -11.83 -6.15 -11.95
CA LEU A 88 -11.09 -7.32 -12.43
C LEU A 88 -11.85 -8.61 -12.12
N TYR A 89 -12.53 -8.69 -10.97
CA TYR A 89 -13.41 -9.81 -10.66
C TYR A 89 -14.55 -9.99 -11.67
N GLU A 90 -15.23 -8.91 -12.06
CA GLU A 90 -16.28 -8.97 -13.09
C GLU A 90 -15.73 -9.37 -14.47
N MET A 91 -14.51 -8.93 -14.80
CA MET A 91 -13.84 -9.29 -16.06
C MET A 91 -13.38 -10.75 -16.09
N GLY A 92 -13.12 -11.36 -14.92
CA GLY A 92 -12.58 -12.70 -14.76
C GLY A 92 -11.17 -12.86 -15.35
N SER A 93 -10.63 -14.08 -15.28
CA SER A 93 -9.27 -14.39 -15.77
C SER A 93 -9.09 -14.14 -17.28
N THR A 94 -10.17 -14.19 -18.06
CA THR A 94 -10.16 -13.84 -19.49
C THR A 94 -9.91 -12.35 -19.74
N GLY A 95 -10.25 -11.48 -18.78
CA GLY A 95 -10.04 -10.04 -18.87
C GLY A 95 -8.58 -9.59 -18.71
N LEU A 96 -7.71 -10.46 -18.18
CA LEU A 96 -6.29 -10.17 -18.03
C LEU A 96 -5.57 -9.92 -19.37
N GLY A 97 -6.12 -10.44 -20.47
CA GLY A 97 -5.62 -10.12 -21.83
C GLY A 97 -5.70 -8.62 -22.18
N SER A 98 -6.49 -7.84 -21.45
CA SER A 98 -6.65 -6.40 -21.63
C SER A 98 -5.97 -5.57 -20.53
N ILE A 99 -5.14 -6.19 -19.68
CA ILE A 99 -4.48 -5.56 -18.53
C ILE A 99 -3.74 -4.27 -18.90
N THR A 100 -3.15 -4.22 -20.08
CA THR A 100 -2.39 -3.08 -20.61
C THR A 100 -3.24 -1.85 -20.93
N THR A 101 -4.56 -1.99 -21.00
CA THR A 101 -5.49 -0.93 -21.38
C THR A 101 -6.45 -0.51 -20.27
N VAL A 102 -6.49 -1.25 -19.15
CA VAL A 102 -7.46 -1.00 -18.05
C VAL A 102 -7.32 0.44 -17.53
N CYS A 103 -6.09 0.89 -17.29
CA CYS A 103 -5.83 2.22 -16.75
C CYS A 103 -5.74 3.33 -17.82
N SER A 104 -5.93 3.03 -19.11
CA SER A 104 -5.77 4.04 -20.18
C SER A 104 -6.74 5.22 -20.04
N GLY A 105 -7.97 4.97 -19.57
CA GLY A 105 -8.96 6.03 -19.35
C GLY A 105 -8.62 6.98 -18.19
N ILE A 106 -7.74 6.55 -17.28
CA ILE A 106 -7.21 7.36 -16.18
C ILE A 106 -5.89 8.05 -16.60
N GLY A 107 -4.98 7.30 -17.23
CA GLY A 107 -3.67 7.78 -17.67
C GLY A 107 -3.72 8.81 -18.81
N ALA A 108 -4.79 8.81 -19.63
CA ALA A 108 -5.00 9.82 -20.65
C ALA A 108 -5.34 11.21 -20.08
N VAL A 109 -5.77 11.28 -18.82
CA VAL A 109 -6.11 12.54 -18.15
C VAL A 109 -4.83 13.17 -17.62
N GLU A 110 -3.96 12.41 -16.92
CA GLU A 110 -2.68 12.89 -16.37
C GLU A 110 -1.68 11.72 -16.15
N ASN A 111 -0.62 11.63 -16.97
CA ASN A 111 0.48 10.66 -16.77
C ASN A 111 1.14 10.86 -15.40
N TYR A 112 1.39 9.76 -14.68
CA TYR A 112 1.96 9.75 -13.32
C TYR A 112 1.14 10.48 -12.25
N SER A 113 -0.12 10.86 -12.53
CA SER A 113 -1.01 11.40 -11.50
C SER A 113 -1.24 10.39 -10.37
N PHE A 114 -1.60 10.89 -9.20
CA PHE A 114 -1.94 10.03 -8.08
C PHE A 114 -3.08 9.05 -8.41
N ASN A 115 -4.08 9.45 -9.21
CA ASN A 115 -5.13 8.54 -9.67
C ASN A 115 -4.61 7.46 -10.62
N TYR A 116 -3.68 7.81 -11.52
CA TYR A 116 -3.07 6.82 -12.41
C TYR A 116 -2.22 5.82 -11.60
N TYR A 117 -1.47 6.28 -10.61
CA TYR A 117 -0.78 5.41 -9.64
C TYR A 117 -1.74 4.46 -8.96
N ASN A 118 -2.83 4.96 -8.36
CA ASN A 118 -3.80 4.10 -7.66
C ASN A 118 -4.49 3.11 -8.60
N CYS A 119 -4.69 3.46 -9.87
CA CYS A 119 -5.18 2.52 -10.87
C CYS A 119 -4.18 1.38 -11.11
N VAL A 120 -2.92 1.70 -11.40
CA VAL A 120 -1.91 0.69 -11.75
C VAL A 120 -1.47 -0.12 -10.52
N HIS A 121 -1.40 0.48 -9.35
CA HIS A 121 -1.17 -0.23 -8.09
C HIS A 121 -2.35 -1.13 -7.74
N GLY A 122 -3.58 -0.60 -7.78
CA GLY A 122 -4.81 -1.36 -7.57
C GLY A 122 -5.01 -2.49 -8.59
N LEU A 123 -4.47 -2.35 -9.80
CA LEU A 123 -4.42 -3.42 -10.78
C LEU A 123 -3.66 -4.64 -10.26
N GLY A 124 -2.55 -4.44 -9.54
CA GLY A 124 -1.80 -5.51 -8.89
C GLY A 124 -2.63 -6.29 -7.86
N HIS A 125 -3.41 -5.57 -7.03
CA HIS A 125 -4.37 -6.17 -6.10
C HIS A 125 -5.44 -6.99 -6.85
N GLY A 126 -6.07 -6.40 -7.86
CA GLY A 126 -7.09 -7.09 -8.65
C GLY A 126 -6.57 -8.33 -9.37
N VAL A 127 -5.32 -8.29 -9.87
CA VAL A 127 -4.66 -9.45 -10.50
C VAL A 127 -4.47 -10.58 -9.48
N MET A 128 -3.97 -10.27 -8.28
CA MET A 128 -3.87 -11.25 -7.19
C MET A 128 -5.23 -11.84 -6.83
N TYR A 129 -6.26 -10.99 -6.75
CA TYR A 129 -7.62 -11.42 -6.44
C TYR A 129 -8.18 -12.41 -7.48
N VAL A 130 -8.05 -12.13 -8.78
CA VAL A 130 -8.58 -13.03 -9.84
C VAL A 130 -7.76 -14.31 -10.01
N ASN A 131 -6.47 -14.28 -9.66
CA ASN A 131 -5.58 -15.43 -9.72
C ASN A 131 -5.56 -16.23 -8.42
N GLY A 132 -6.42 -15.92 -7.45
CA GLY A 132 -6.48 -16.66 -6.19
C GLY A 132 -5.20 -16.58 -5.37
N ASN A 133 -4.56 -15.40 -5.35
CA ASN A 133 -3.29 -15.11 -4.67
C ASN A 133 -2.05 -15.89 -5.18
N GLU A 134 -2.12 -16.39 -6.42
CA GLU A 134 -0.94 -16.97 -7.08
C GLU A 134 0.07 -15.88 -7.45
N LEU A 135 1.08 -15.69 -6.58
CA LEU A 135 2.05 -14.59 -6.66
C LEU A 135 2.77 -14.55 -8.02
N PHE A 136 3.36 -15.66 -8.45
CA PHE A 136 4.17 -15.68 -9.67
C PHE A 136 3.34 -15.48 -10.94
N ILE A 137 2.12 -16.00 -10.98
CA ILE A 137 1.18 -15.77 -12.08
C ILE A 137 0.81 -14.28 -12.14
N SER A 138 0.63 -13.66 -10.97
CA SER A 138 0.24 -12.25 -10.86
C SER A 138 1.37 -11.30 -11.26
N LEU A 139 2.62 -11.62 -10.89
CA LEU A 139 3.80 -10.88 -11.35
C LEU A 139 3.96 -10.95 -12.87
N GLU A 140 3.74 -12.11 -13.48
CA GLU A 140 3.82 -12.26 -14.94
C GLU A 140 2.70 -11.48 -15.65
N ALA A 141 1.50 -11.40 -15.09
CA ALA A 141 0.44 -10.55 -15.64
C ALA A 141 0.84 -9.06 -15.63
N CYS A 142 1.40 -8.56 -14.53
CA CYS A 142 1.91 -7.18 -14.44
C CYS A 142 3.07 -6.92 -15.42
N ARG A 143 3.87 -7.94 -15.76
CA ARG A 143 5.00 -7.83 -16.70
C ARG A 143 4.56 -7.38 -18.10
N ALA A 144 3.31 -7.67 -18.49
CA ALA A 144 2.75 -7.25 -19.77
C ALA A 144 2.63 -5.72 -19.94
N LEU A 145 2.72 -4.95 -18.85
CA LEU A 145 2.68 -3.49 -18.89
C LEU A 145 3.92 -2.92 -19.58
N GLY A 146 3.71 -1.98 -20.52
CA GLY A 146 4.77 -1.49 -21.40
C GLY A 146 5.82 -0.60 -20.71
N GLY A 147 5.40 0.23 -19.76
CA GLY A 147 6.30 1.14 -19.04
C GLY A 147 6.89 0.53 -17.77
N TRP A 148 8.11 0.94 -17.44
CA TRP A 148 8.81 0.44 -16.25
C TRP A 148 8.09 0.87 -14.96
N TRP A 149 7.58 2.09 -14.92
CA TRP A 149 6.92 2.66 -13.75
C TRP A 149 5.58 1.96 -13.48
N GLU A 150 4.84 1.63 -14.54
CA GLU A 150 3.61 0.87 -14.43
C GLU A 150 3.86 -0.55 -13.91
N ARG A 151 4.92 -1.21 -14.42
CA ARG A 151 5.32 -2.53 -13.91
C ARG A 151 5.66 -2.48 -12.43
N GLU A 152 6.54 -1.57 -12.00
CA GLU A 152 6.92 -1.42 -10.59
C GLU A 152 5.70 -1.12 -9.69
N SER A 153 4.80 -0.25 -10.14
CA SER A 153 3.58 0.09 -9.38
C SER A 153 2.64 -1.12 -9.25
N CYS A 154 2.45 -1.88 -10.33
CA CYS A 154 1.64 -3.10 -10.34
C CYS A 154 2.26 -4.20 -9.46
N TYR A 155 3.58 -4.42 -9.55
CA TYR A 155 4.31 -5.33 -8.67
C TYR A 155 4.17 -4.94 -7.21
N GLY A 156 4.22 -3.63 -6.90
CA GLY A 156 3.97 -3.12 -5.55
C GLY A 156 2.61 -3.55 -4.99
N GLY A 157 1.55 -3.44 -5.79
CA GLY A 157 0.20 -3.90 -5.40
C GLY A 157 0.13 -5.43 -5.22
N VAL A 158 0.79 -6.19 -6.10
CA VAL A 158 0.89 -7.66 -5.99
C VAL A 158 1.57 -8.08 -4.68
N PHE A 159 2.71 -7.48 -4.35
CA PHE A 159 3.44 -7.80 -3.11
C PHE A 159 2.74 -7.27 -1.85
N MET A 160 2.06 -6.13 -1.94
CA MET A 160 1.22 -5.65 -0.84
C MET A 160 0.09 -6.65 -0.57
N GLU A 161 -0.64 -7.05 -1.62
CA GLU A 161 -1.72 -8.04 -1.51
C GLU A 161 -1.21 -9.36 -0.93
N ASN A 162 -0.04 -9.83 -1.38
CA ASN A 162 0.62 -11.01 -0.83
C ASN A 162 0.78 -10.94 0.71
N ILE A 163 1.20 -9.78 1.23
CA ILE A 163 1.41 -9.56 2.67
C ILE A 163 0.09 -9.52 3.46
N ILE A 164 -0.95 -8.89 2.90
CA ILE A 164 -2.23 -8.70 3.60
C ILE A 164 -3.15 -9.92 3.50
N SER A 165 -2.98 -10.76 2.46
CA SER A 165 -3.68 -12.03 2.25
C SER A 165 -3.18 -13.14 3.19
N THR A 166 -3.22 -12.88 4.50
CA THR A 166 -2.90 -13.85 5.57
C THR A 166 -4.12 -14.18 6.43
N GLY A 167 -5.31 -13.78 5.97
CA GLY A 167 -6.59 -14.03 6.62
C GLY A 167 -7.08 -15.48 6.44
N LYS A 168 -8.12 -15.87 7.18
CA LYS A 168 -8.63 -17.24 7.23
C LYS A 168 -9.18 -17.78 5.90
N TYR A 169 -9.56 -16.91 4.96
CA TYR A 169 -10.30 -17.29 3.75
C TYR A 169 -9.59 -16.95 2.44
N HIS A 170 -8.47 -16.23 2.50
CA HIS A 170 -7.61 -15.86 1.37
C HIS A 170 -6.16 -15.85 1.87
N GLN A 171 -5.49 -17.00 1.77
CA GLN A 171 -4.12 -17.18 2.25
C GLN A 171 -3.15 -17.15 1.07
N THR A 172 -2.02 -16.51 1.25
CA THR A 172 -0.86 -16.68 0.39
C THR A 172 -0.03 -17.89 0.81
N ASP A 173 0.50 -18.63 -0.16
CA ASP A 173 1.52 -19.67 0.05
C ASP A 173 2.95 -19.10 0.02
N TYR A 174 3.08 -17.78 -0.19
CA TYR A 174 4.35 -17.13 -0.52
C TYR A 174 4.95 -16.32 0.65
N LEU A 175 4.56 -16.62 1.88
CA LEU A 175 5.14 -16.06 3.11
C LEU A 175 5.49 -17.19 4.07
N LYS A 176 6.69 -17.12 4.66
CA LYS A 176 7.23 -18.16 5.55
C LYS A 176 7.60 -17.58 6.89
N GLU A 177 7.11 -18.19 7.97
CA GLU A 177 7.40 -17.72 9.33
C GLU A 177 8.86 -17.94 9.73
N ASP A 178 9.50 -18.95 9.17
CA ASP A 178 10.91 -19.30 9.38
C ASP A 178 11.88 -18.62 8.39
N ASP A 179 11.34 -17.92 7.39
CA ASP A 179 12.09 -17.17 6.38
C ASP A 179 11.39 -15.84 6.04
N LEU A 180 11.78 -14.79 6.77
CA LEU A 180 11.17 -13.47 6.67
C LEU A 180 11.63 -12.67 5.43
N LEU A 181 12.64 -13.16 4.68
CA LEU A 181 13.07 -12.55 3.43
C LEU A 181 12.30 -13.10 2.23
N TYR A 182 11.78 -14.32 2.34
CA TYR A 182 10.93 -14.92 1.32
C TYR A 182 9.62 -14.12 1.13
N PRO A 183 9.21 -13.82 -0.12
CA PRO A 183 9.76 -14.35 -1.39
C PRO A 183 10.82 -13.47 -2.04
N CYS A 184 11.19 -12.33 -1.45
CA CYS A 184 12.03 -11.32 -2.11
C CYS A 184 13.44 -11.79 -2.44
N ASP A 185 13.97 -12.75 -1.70
CA ASP A 185 15.27 -13.38 -2.00
C ASP A 185 15.17 -14.45 -3.10
N ALA A 186 13.97 -14.96 -3.39
CA ALA A 186 13.71 -16.04 -4.34
C ALA A 186 13.15 -15.56 -5.70
N VAL A 187 12.56 -14.36 -5.77
CA VAL A 187 12.08 -13.77 -7.02
C VAL A 187 13.23 -13.28 -7.91
N ASP A 188 12.96 -13.14 -9.21
CA ASP A 188 13.89 -12.55 -10.15
C ASP A 188 14.23 -11.09 -9.81
N ALA A 189 15.42 -10.65 -10.20
CA ALA A 189 15.94 -9.31 -9.90
C ALA A 189 15.00 -8.18 -10.32
N GLU A 190 14.20 -8.37 -11.37
CA GLU A 190 13.21 -7.39 -11.84
C GLU A 190 12.07 -7.13 -10.84
N TYR A 191 11.79 -8.06 -9.92
CA TYR A 191 10.72 -7.91 -8.92
C TYR A 191 11.24 -7.49 -7.54
N LYS A 192 12.56 -7.59 -7.30
CA LYS A 192 13.15 -7.40 -5.98
C LYS A 192 12.95 -6.01 -5.41
N TYR A 193 12.98 -4.98 -6.25
CA TYR A 193 12.73 -3.60 -5.79
C TYR A 193 11.34 -3.47 -5.17
N ALA A 194 10.28 -3.76 -5.93
CA ALA A 194 8.91 -3.73 -5.43
C ALA A 194 8.68 -4.67 -4.23
N CYS A 195 9.29 -5.86 -4.26
CA CYS A 195 9.17 -6.83 -3.17
C CYS A 195 9.77 -6.28 -1.87
N TYR A 196 11.06 -5.90 -1.87
CA TYR A 196 11.73 -5.38 -0.69
C TYR A 196 11.14 -4.04 -0.24
N LEU A 197 10.57 -3.26 -1.15
CA LEU A 197 9.84 -2.06 -0.76
C LEU A 197 8.63 -2.42 0.08
N MET A 198 7.95 -3.56 -0.12
CA MET A 198 6.79 -3.97 0.69
C MET A 198 7.14 -4.85 1.90
N GLN A 199 8.21 -5.64 1.83
CA GLN A 199 8.49 -6.76 2.74
C GLN A 199 8.63 -6.41 4.24
N ALA A 200 8.97 -5.17 4.61
CA ALA A 200 9.16 -4.82 6.03
C ALA A 200 7.91 -5.09 6.90
N SER A 201 6.70 -5.01 6.35
CA SER A 201 5.47 -5.33 7.08
C SER A 201 5.44 -6.81 7.53
N TRP A 202 5.86 -7.73 6.65
CA TRP A 202 5.99 -9.16 7.00
C TRP A 202 7.10 -9.39 8.02
N MET A 203 8.26 -8.75 7.82
CA MET A 203 9.38 -8.87 8.75
C MET A 203 9.03 -8.36 10.15
N LEU A 204 8.30 -7.24 10.25
CA LEU A 204 7.82 -6.71 11.53
C LEU A 204 6.83 -7.67 12.19
N ARG A 205 5.90 -8.25 11.44
CA ARG A 205 5.00 -9.28 11.98
C ARG A 205 5.77 -10.47 12.56
N GLY A 206 6.70 -11.05 11.80
CA GLY A 206 7.49 -12.20 12.24
C GLY A 206 8.45 -11.91 13.40
N THR A 207 8.87 -10.65 13.54
CA THR A 207 9.77 -10.23 14.64
C THR A 207 9.04 -9.68 15.87
N GLY A 208 7.70 -9.62 15.85
CA GLY A 208 6.88 -9.07 16.94
C GLY A 208 6.96 -7.53 17.04
N GLY A 209 7.17 -6.84 15.93
CA GLY A 209 7.27 -5.38 15.84
C GLY A 209 8.66 -4.84 16.20
N ASP A 210 9.70 -5.68 16.18
CA ASP A 210 11.06 -5.28 16.56
C ASP A 210 11.81 -4.69 15.36
N PHE A 211 11.75 -3.36 15.24
CA PHE A 211 12.46 -2.60 14.20
C PHE A 211 13.97 -2.87 14.20
N GLY A 212 14.60 -3.09 15.36
CA GLY A 212 16.03 -3.38 15.47
C GLY A 212 16.39 -4.71 14.81
N LYS A 213 15.54 -5.73 14.96
CA LYS A 213 15.68 -7.00 14.22
C LYS A 213 15.46 -6.82 12.73
N VAL A 214 14.50 -6.00 12.30
CA VAL A 214 14.27 -5.77 10.86
C VAL A 214 15.44 -5.01 10.21
N PHE A 215 16.04 -4.03 10.89
CA PHE A 215 17.32 -3.45 10.45
C PHE A 215 18.42 -4.52 10.28
N ALA A 216 18.45 -5.54 11.15
CA ALA A 216 19.40 -6.65 11.02
C ALA A 216 19.11 -7.57 9.83
N LEU A 217 17.84 -7.84 9.54
CA LEU A 217 17.42 -8.56 8.34
C LEU A 217 17.82 -7.79 7.08
N CYS A 218 17.53 -6.49 7.01
CA CYS A 218 17.88 -5.65 5.86
C CYS A 218 19.40 -5.64 5.56
N ARG A 219 20.26 -5.74 6.59
CA ARG A 219 21.72 -5.87 6.38
C ARG A 219 22.13 -7.16 5.70
N GLY A 220 21.33 -8.22 5.83
CA GLY A 220 21.57 -9.53 5.21
C GLY A 220 21.19 -9.60 3.73
N ILE A 221 20.41 -8.63 3.23
CA ILE A 221 19.98 -8.54 1.83
C ILE A 221 21.16 -8.16 0.93
N GLU A 222 21.05 -8.47 -0.36
CA GLU A 222 22.00 -8.06 -1.39
C GLU A 222 22.22 -6.54 -1.37
N PRO A 223 23.47 -6.05 -1.51
CA PRO A 223 23.81 -4.64 -1.38
C PRO A 223 22.92 -3.69 -2.20
N GLU A 224 22.51 -4.11 -3.38
CA GLU A 224 21.72 -3.32 -4.33
C GLU A 224 20.29 -3.01 -3.83
N PHE A 225 19.75 -3.81 -2.89
CA PHE A 225 18.37 -3.67 -2.39
C PHE A 225 18.28 -3.30 -0.91
N ARG A 226 19.41 -3.15 -0.19
CA ARG A 226 19.41 -2.82 1.24
C ARG A 226 18.74 -1.49 1.53
N THR A 227 19.03 -0.48 0.72
CA THR A 227 18.45 0.86 0.84
C THR A 227 16.94 0.81 0.66
N THR A 228 16.45 0.02 -0.30
CA THR A 228 15.01 -0.24 -0.49
C THR A 228 14.39 -0.92 0.75
N CYS A 229 15.07 -1.88 1.38
CA CYS A 229 14.58 -2.49 2.62
C CYS A 229 14.51 -1.49 3.78
N PHE A 230 15.50 -0.61 3.94
CA PHE A 230 15.45 0.45 4.94
C PHE A 230 14.34 1.45 4.66
N GLN A 231 14.10 1.78 3.38
CA GLN A 231 12.98 2.62 2.95
C GLN A 231 11.63 1.99 3.27
N SER A 232 11.48 0.67 3.03
CA SER A 232 10.32 -0.12 3.44
C SER A 232 10.07 -0.02 4.95
N LEU A 233 11.12 -0.18 5.76
CA LEU A 233 11.02 -0.03 7.20
C LEU A 233 10.65 1.40 7.62
N GLY A 234 11.08 2.40 6.86
CA GLY A 234 10.67 3.80 7.00
C GLY A 234 9.17 4.00 6.81
N ARG A 235 8.60 3.40 5.75
CA ARG A 235 7.14 3.38 5.53
C ARG A 235 6.41 2.85 6.76
N GLU A 236 6.86 1.69 7.26
CA GLU A 236 6.28 1.10 8.46
C GLU A 236 6.46 1.98 9.70
N ALA A 237 7.59 2.68 9.85
CA ALA A 237 7.83 3.60 10.96
C ALA A 237 6.86 4.79 10.97
N SER A 238 6.46 5.28 9.79
CA SER A 238 5.43 6.31 9.66
C SER A 238 4.04 5.74 9.97
N GLY A 239 3.67 4.59 9.41
CA GLY A 239 2.39 3.93 9.72
C GLY A 239 2.23 3.54 11.20
N TYR A 240 3.34 3.25 11.89
CA TYR A 240 3.32 2.86 13.31
C TYR A 240 2.85 4.00 14.21
N ASN A 241 1.97 3.66 15.17
CA ASN A 241 1.39 4.63 16.12
C ASN A 241 0.77 5.88 15.44
N TYR A 242 0.16 5.68 14.27
CA TYR A 242 -0.69 6.65 13.57
C TYR A 242 0.03 7.88 13.00
N GLY A 243 1.22 7.72 12.42
CA GLY A 243 1.83 8.82 11.64
C GLY A 243 2.56 9.87 12.45
N HIS A 244 2.71 9.72 13.77
CA HIS A 244 3.32 10.77 14.59
C HIS A 244 4.82 10.94 14.27
N PRO A 245 5.28 12.12 13.78
CA PRO A 245 6.66 12.32 13.34
C PRO A 245 7.73 11.97 14.39
N SER A 246 7.46 12.27 15.65
CA SER A 246 8.38 11.96 16.75
C SER A 246 8.55 10.46 17.01
N TRP A 247 7.54 9.64 16.70
CA TRP A 247 7.60 8.18 16.81
C TRP A 247 8.38 7.57 15.66
N ALA A 248 8.06 7.96 14.42
CA ALA A 248 8.83 7.56 13.24
C ALA A 248 10.33 7.85 13.41
N LYS A 249 10.67 9.02 13.97
CA LYS A 249 12.05 9.39 14.27
C LYS A 249 12.71 8.42 15.25
N ARG A 250 12.03 8.07 16.34
CA ARG A 250 12.58 7.14 17.35
C ARG A 250 12.87 5.78 16.72
N LEU A 251 11.97 5.29 15.86
CA LEU A 251 12.10 4.01 15.18
C LEU A 251 13.25 4.03 14.16
N CYS A 252 13.34 5.05 13.30
CA CYS A 252 14.44 5.14 12.33
C CYS A 252 15.82 5.30 13.00
N LEU A 253 15.89 5.95 14.16
CA LEU A 253 17.15 6.10 14.91
C LEU A 253 17.64 4.80 15.57
N LEU A 254 16.88 3.70 15.51
CA LEU A 254 17.37 2.36 15.89
C LEU A 254 18.37 1.79 14.88
N GLY A 255 18.33 2.25 13.63
CA GLY A 255 19.30 1.91 12.60
C GLY A 255 20.68 2.48 12.90
N LYS A 256 21.72 1.87 12.32
CA LYS A 256 23.08 2.44 12.36
C LYS A 256 23.11 3.77 11.60
N LYS A 257 24.00 4.68 12.01
CA LYS A 257 24.23 5.94 11.28
C LYS A 257 24.64 5.66 9.83
N GLY A 258 24.32 6.59 8.94
CA GLY A 258 24.54 6.44 7.49
C GLY A 258 23.28 5.95 6.80
N GLU A 259 23.44 5.04 5.85
CA GLU A 259 22.37 4.58 4.96
C GLU A 259 21.13 4.02 5.69
N GLU A 260 21.29 3.31 6.81
CA GLU A 260 20.14 2.71 7.50
C GLU A 260 19.18 3.79 8.03
N GLN A 261 19.71 4.81 8.68
CA GLN A 261 18.93 5.94 9.17
C GLN A 261 18.41 6.80 8.02
N GLU A 262 19.26 7.11 7.04
CA GLU A 262 18.92 7.97 5.92
C GLU A 262 17.73 7.43 5.11
N TYR A 263 17.79 6.16 4.68
CA TYR A 263 16.73 5.57 3.87
C TYR A 263 15.46 5.26 4.68
N CYS A 264 15.57 4.93 5.97
CA CYS A 264 14.38 4.84 6.84
C CYS A 264 13.68 6.19 6.95
N ILE A 265 14.43 7.28 7.15
CA ILE A 265 13.85 8.63 7.26
C ILE A 265 13.22 9.05 5.93
N ILE A 266 13.89 8.79 4.80
CA ILE A 266 13.32 9.07 3.47
C ILE A 266 12.02 8.28 3.25
N GLY A 267 12.01 6.98 3.58
CA GLY A 267 10.82 6.14 3.45
C GLY A 267 9.65 6.64 4.30
N ALA A 268 9.91 7.04 5.55
CA ALA A 268 8.89 7.60 6.43
C ALA A 268 8.34 8.94 5.89
N ALA A 269 9.19 9.81 5.35
CA ALA A 269 8.77 11.09 4.81
C ALA A 269 7.91 10.91 3.54
N MET A 270 8.30 10.03 2.62
CA MET A 270 7.51 9.71 1.41
C MET A 270 6.14 9.10 1.75
N ASP A 271 6.11 8.25 2.78
CA ASP A 271 4.88 7.68 3.32
C ASP A 271 3.94 8.76 3.86
N MET A 272 4.47 9.72 4.65
CA MET A 272 3.68 10.84 5.17
C MET A 272 3.07 11.69 4.04
N VAL A 273 3.82 11.97 2.97
CA VAL A 273 3.27 12.69 1.81
C VAL A 273 2.10 11.93 1.21
N SER A 274 2.25 10.61 1.03
CA SER A 274 1.24 9.75 0.43
C SER A 274 -0.01 9.61 1.32
N TYR A 275 0.17 9.58 2.65
CA TYR A 275 -0.91 9.40 3.60
C TYR A 275 -1.71 10.68 3.85
N TYR A 276 -1.02 11.82 4.03
CA TYR A 276 -1.66 13.10 4.34
C TYR A 276 -2.07 13.90 3.09
N HIS A 277 -1.62 13.49 1.90
CA HIS A 277 -1.80 14.24 0.65
C HIS A 277 -1.25 15.67 0.76
N SER A 278 -0.18 15.82 1.55
CA SER A 278 0.43 17.10 1.91
C SER A 278 1.92 16.90 2.18
N THR A 279 2.71 17.94 1.92
CA THR A 279 4.13 17.95 2.29
C THR A 279 4.36 18.38 3.72
N ASP A 280 3.36 18.97 4.39
CA ASP A 280 3.56 19.67 5.66
C ASP A 280 4.07 18.73 6.75
N GLU A 281 3.40 17.61 6.97
CA GLU A 281 3.79 16.61 7.97
C GLU A 281 5.16 15.98 7.67
N ALA A 282 5.44 15.73 6.40
CA ALA A 282 6.72 15.19 5.96
C ALA A 282 7.87 16.20 6.18
N MET A 283 7.63 17.49 5.93
CA MET A 283 8.60 18.55 6.18
C MET A 283 8.82 18.79 7.68
N GLU A 284 7.75 18.75 8.48
CA GLU A 284 7.84 18.76 9.95
C GLU A 284 8.70 17.60 10.46
N PHE A 285 8.50 16.40 9.89
CA PHE A 285 9.29 15.23 10.21
C PHE A 285 10.78 15.40 9.83
N CYS A 286 11.08 15.84 8.59
CA CYS A 286 12.45 16.11 8.14
C CYS A 286 13.16 17.15 9.02
N ALA A 287 12.42 18.16 9.53
CA ALA A 287 12.94 19.19 10.41
C ALA A 287 13.32 18.68 11.82
N LEU A 288 12.91 17.46 12.20
CA LEU A 288 13.34 16.85 13.46
C LEU A 288 14.82 16.41 13.44
N PHE A 289 15.45 16.35 12.26
CA PHE A 289 16.85 15.95 12.07
C PHE A 289 17.76 17.17 11.88
N ARG A 290 19.08 16.97 11.81
CA ARG A 290 20.06 18.06 11.64
C ARG A 290 21.04 17.74 10.52
N GLY A 291 21.56 18.79 9.87
CA GLY A 291 22.55 18.69 8.81
C GLY A 291 22.03 17.95 7.59
N ASN A 292 22.90 17.18 6.93
CA ASN A 292 22.64 16.53 5.64
C ASN A 292 21.34 15.69 5.60
N ILE A 293 21.02 14.98 6.69
CA ILE A 293 19.79 14.15 6.75
C ILE A 293 18.53 14.99 6.60
N SER A 294 18.49 16.16 7.23
CA SER A 294 17.34 17.07 7.15
C SER A 294 17.19 17.65 5.74
N GLU A 295 18.32 18.04 5.12
CA GLU A 295 18.35 18.59 3.76
C GLU A 295 17.96 17.55 2.70
N GLU A 296 18.51 16.34 2.73
CA GLU A 296 18.19 15.28 1.76
C GLU A 296 16.74 14.81 1.92
N CYS A 297 16.25 14.64 3.15
CA CYS A 297 14.84 14.34 3.41
C CYS A 297 13.92 15.39 2.79
N GLY A 298 14.19 16.68 3.02
CA GLY A 298 13.39 17.77 2.45
C GLY A 298 13.43 17.85 0.92
N LYS A 299 14.59 17.58 0.30
CA LYS A 299 14.71 17.50 -1.17
C LYS A 299 13.85 16.38 -1.74
N VAL A 300 13.89 15.19 -1.12
CA VAL A 300 13.08 14.06 -1.56
C VAL A 300 11.59 14.38 -1.41
N VAL A 301 11.16 14.97 -0.30
CA VAL A 301 9.76 15.39 -0.11
C VAL A 301 9.32 16.36 -1.21
N GLY A 302 10.11 17.39 -1.50
CA GLY A 302 9.80 18.36 -2.57
C GLY A 302 9.74 17.72 -3.96
N PHE A 303 10.67 16.83 -4.28
CA PHE A 303 10.64 16.08 -5.54
C PHE A 303 9.42 15.17 -5.61
N TYR A 304 9.16 14.38 -4.56
CA TYR A 304 8.06 13.43 -4.50
C TYR A 304 6.71 14.12 -4.63
N ALA A 305 6.53 15.29 -4.01
CA ALA A 305 5.31 16.10 -4.15
C ALA A 305 5.09 16.64 -5.57
N THR A 306 6.14 16.75 -6.39
CA THR A 306 6.03 17.25 -7.77
C THR A 306 5.57 16.16 -8.74
N TYR A 307 5.78 14.88 -8.40
CA TYR A 307 5.49 13.72 -9.27
C TYR A 307 4.51 12.71 -8.65
N GLY A 308 4.15 12.88 -7.38
CA GLY A 308 3.28 11.97 -6.61
C GLY A 308 1.94 12.58 -6.22
N SER A 309 1.64 13.80 -6.67
CA SER A 309 0.32 14.45 -6.57
C SER A 309 -0.39 14.40 -7.93
#